data_AF-A0A1Y1M2U8-F1
#
_entry.id   AF-A0A1Y1M2U8-F1
#
_cell.length_a   1.000
_cell.length_b   1.000
_cell.length_c   1.000
_cell.angle_alpha   90.00
_cell.angle_beta   90.00
_cell.angle_gamma   90.00
#
_symmetry.space_group_name_H-M   'P 1'
#
loop_
_entity.id
_entity.type
_entity.pdbx_description
1 polymer ?
#
loop_
_entity_poly.entity_id
_entity_poly.type
_entity_poly.pdbx_seq_one_letter_code
_entity_poly.pdbx_strand_id
1 'polypeptide(L)'
;MQTMDSRIGLDFIVENPEYIGKLAAALDTTTITVKKQVIELLSALCVHNEEGHARALDTLDHYRKIKGERYRLTVIVKELDRATAVDYQTALVAFINCLIISTPRLTDRTRLRNEFIGCHLLPVLSHLRKCAEAEPELAVQLDVFDEQRESDDAQSMQGPHGVDLNSPLDVFYAILKQVW
;
A
#
# COMPACT_ATOMS: atom_id res chain seq x y z
N MET A 1 16.36 -7.49 -22.72
CA MET A 1 15.49 -6.69 -23.60
C MET A 1 14.08 -6.49 -23.04
N GLN A 2 13.56 -7.36 -22.17
CA GLN A 2 12.22 -7.15 -21.55
C GLN A 2 12.16 -5.96 -20.56
N THR A 3 13.25 -5.60 -19.89
CA THR A 3 13.27 -4.53 -18.87
C THR A 3 13.20 -3.11 -19.44
N MET A 4 13.60 -2.91 -20.70
CA MET A 4 13.53 -1.60 -21.37
C MET A 4 12.09 -1.33 -21.83
N ASP A 5 11.43 -2.32 -22.43
CA ASP A 5 10.04 -2.20 -22.90
C ASP A 5 9.06 -1.98 -21.72
N SER A 6 9.27 -2.66 -20.59
CA SER A 6 8.45 -2.46 -19.40
C SER A 6 8.62 -1.06 -18.80
N ARG A 7 9.84 -0.52 -18.76
CA ARG A 7 10.08 0.85 -18.24
C ARG A 7 9.45 1.91 -19.14
N ILE A 8 9.62 1.80 -20.46
CA ILE A 8 8.99 2.70 -21.43
C ILE A 8 7.46 2.66 -21.31
N GLY A 9 6.87 1.48 -21.08
CA GLY A 9 5.43 1.34 -20.86
C GLY A 9 4.95 2.01 -19.56
N LEU A 10 5.71 1.90 -18.47
CA LEU A 10 5.38 2.55 -17.20
C LEU A 10 5.54 4.07 -17.29
N ASP A 11 6.63 4.56 -17.88
CA ASP A 11 6.87 5.98 -18.14
C ASP A 11 5.71 6.60 -18.92
N PHE A 12 5.27 5.91 -19.98
CA PHE A 12 4.11 6.34 -20.76
C PHE A 12 2.84 6.44 -19.90
N ILE A 13 2.55 5.48 -19.03
CA ILE A 13 1.37 5.55 -18.15
C ILE A 13 1.49 6.71 -17.15
N VAL A 14 2.69 6.96 -16.62
CA VAL A 14 2.95 8.06 -15.69
C VAL A 14 2.71 9.41 -16.36
N GLU A 15 3.15 9.57 -17.61
CA GLU A 15 3.02 10.80 -18.41
C GLU A 15 1.60 11.06 -18.93
N ASN A 16 0.70 10.06 -18.91
CA ASN A 16 -0.64 10.14 -19.51
C ASN A 16 -1.76 9.95 -18.46
N PRO A 17 -2.20 11.02 -17.75
CA PRO A 17 -3.17 10.95 -16.65
C PRO A 17 -4.50 10.28 -16.99
N GLU A 18 -4.94 10.31 -18.24
CA GLU A 18 -6.19 9.69 -18.68
C GLU A 18 -6.21 8.17 -18.51
N TYR A 19 -5.04 7.53 -18.38
CA TYR A 19 -4.95 6.10 -18.07
C TYR A 19 -5.46 5.75 -16.68
N ILE A 20 -5.41 6.68 -15.72
CA ILE A 20 -5.96 6.49 -14.36
C ILE A 20 -7.43 6.05 -14.44
N GLY A 21 -8.23 6.75 -15.26
CA GLY A 21 -9.65 6.43 -15.42
C GLY A 21 -9.89 5.08 -16.08
N LYS A 22 -9.05 4.71 -17.06
CA LYS A 22 -9.13 3.41 -17.75
C LYS A 22 -8.77 2.26 -16.81
N LEU A 23 -7.71 2.41 -16.02
CA LEU A 23 -7.28 1.41 -15.03
C LEU A 23 -8.34 1.25 -13.93
N ALA A 24 -8.91 2.35 -13.44
CA ALA A 24 -10.00 2.30 -12.46
C ALA A 24 -11.25 1.59 -13.01
N ALA A 25 -11.62 1.84 -14.27
CA ALA A 25 -12.72 1.14 -14.93
C ALA A 25 -12.41 -0.35 -15.14
N ALA A 26 -11.16 -0.70 -15.47
CA ALA A 26 -10.72 -2.07 -15.63
C ALA A 26 -10.76 -2.86 -14.31
N LEU A 27 -10.57 -2.22 -13.16
CA LEU A 27 -10.78 -2.84 -11.85
C LEU A 27 -12.25 -3.18 -11.54
N ASP A 28 -13.22 -2.53 -12.20
CA ASP A 28 -14.66 -2.77 -11.97
C ASP A 28 -15.23 -3.93 -12.80
N THR A 29 -14.39 -4.64 -13.55
CA THR A 29 -14.78 -5.87 -14.25
C THR A 29 -15.13 -7.02 -13.28
N THR A 30 -15.86 -8.03 -13.75
CA THR A 30 -16.07 -9.28 -12.99
C THR A 30 -14.92 -10.28 -13.17
N THR A 31 -14.02 -10.05 -14.12
CA THR A 31 -12.93 -10.97 -14.46
C THR A 31 -11.73 -10.81 -13.52
N ILE A 32 -11.53 -11.78 -12.62
CA ILE A 32 -10.44 -11.78 -11.63
C ILE A 32 -9.07 -11.62 -12.29
N THR A 33 -8.81 -12.32 -13.41
CA THR A 33 -7.53 -12.23 -14.14
C THR A 33 -7.22 -10.81 -14.60
N VAL A 34 -8.22 -10.07 -15.10
CA VAL A 34 -8.04 -8.68 -15.54
C VAL A 34 -7.77 -7.80 -14.33
N LYS A 35 -8.53 -7.97 -13.24
CA LYS A 35 -8.26 -7.22 -12.00
C LYS A 35 -6.84 -7.46 -11.50
N LYS A 36 -6.40 -8.71 -11.46
CA LYS A 36 -5.05 -9.11 -11.03
C LYS A 36 -3.98 -8.40 -11.85
N GLN A 37 -4.08 -8.43 -13.18
CA GLN A 37 -3.13 -7.75 -14.06
C GLN A 37 -3.09 -6.23 -13.84
N VAL A 38 -4.24 -5.61 -13.59
CA VAL A 38 -4.28 -4.17 -13.28
C VAL A 38 -3.64 -3.90 -11.92
N ILE A 39 -3.88 -4.74 -10.91
CA ILE A 39 -3.23 -4.62 -9.59
C ILE A 39 -1.71 -4.78 -9.70
N GLU A 40 -1.22 -5.77 -10.45
CA GLU A 40 0.22 -5.97 -10.68
C GLU A 40 0.86 -4.78 -11.41
N LEU A 41 0.16 -4.19 -12.37
CA LEU A 41 0.60 -2.97 -13.04
C LEU A 41 0.67 -1.78 -12.08
N LEU A 42 -0.32 -1.62 -11.20
CA LEU A 42 -0.30 -0.56 -10.18
C LEU A 42 0.83 -0.77 -9.15
N SER A 43 1.12 -2.02 -8.78
CA SER A 43 2.30 -2.37 -7.96
C SER A 43 3.60 -1.96 -8.66
N ALA A 44 3.74 -2.27 -9.95
CA ALA A 44 4.90 -1.89 -10.73
C ALA A 44 5.07 -0.36 -10.81
N LEU A 45 3.98 0.39 -10.98
CA LEU A 45 3.99 1.86 -10.95
C LEU A 45 4.45 2.39 -9.58
N CYS A 46 4.00 1.79 -8.48
CA CYS A 46 4.42 2.20 -7.14
C CYS A 46 5.93 2.07 -6.92
N VAL A 47 6.55 1.01 -7.45
CA VAL A 47 7.99 0.75 -7.26
C VAL A 47 8.85 1.48 -8.29
N HIS A 48 8.26 1.95 -9.40
CA HIS A 48 8.97 2.62 -10.48
C HIS A 48 9.53 3.99 -10.08
N ASN A 49 8.67 4.88 -9.59
CA ASN A 49 9.03 6.22 -9.11
C ASN A 49 7.88 6.86 -8.29
N GLU A 50 8.13 8.04 -7.70
CA GLU A 50 7.16 8.77 -6.89
C GLU A 50 5.88 9.15 -7.67
N GLU A 51 6.03 9.50 -8.94
CA GLU A 51 4.89 9.85 -9.79
C GLU A 51 4.01 8.63 -10.09
N GLY A 52 4.61 7.46 -10.35
CA GLY A 52 3.91 6.19 -10.53
C GLY A 52 3.16 5.75 -9.26
N HIS A 53 3.77 5.94 -8.09
CA HIS A 53 3.08 5.76 -6.81
C HIS A 53 1.88 6.70 -6.66
N ALA A 54 2.03 7.97 -7.00
CA ALA A 54 0.92 8.93 -7.01
C ALA A 54 -0.19 8.52 -8.00
N ARG A 55 0.15 8.05 -9.20
CA ARG A 55 -0.82 7.52 -10.19
C ARG A 55 -1.59 6.31 -9.65
N ALA A 56 -0.94 5.44 -8.87
CA ALA A 56 -1.63 4.31 -8.26
C ALA A 56 -2.66 4.77 -7.22
N LEU A 57 -2.31 5.75 -6.37
CA LEU A 57 -3.24 6.36 -5.42
C LEU A 57 -4.40 7.10 -6.09
N ASP A 58 -4.14 7.80 -7.20
CA ASP A 58 -5.17 8.46 -8.00
C ASP A 58 -6.12 7.45 -8.64
N THR A 59 -5.58 6.31 -9.10
CA THR A 59 -6.40 5.21 -9.65
C THR A 59 -7.33 4.64 -8.59
N LEU A 60 -6.87 4.48 -7.35
CA LEU A 60 -7.74 4.08 -6.24
C LEU A 60 -8.79 5.14 -5.90
N ASP A 61 -8.47 6.44 -6.01
CA ASP A 61 -9.43 7.53 -5.80
C ASP A 61 -10.57 7.51 -6.85
N HIS A 62 -10.23 7.22 -8.11
CA HIS A 62 -11.19 7.01 -9.19
C HIS A 62 -12.01 5.74 -8.97
N TYR A 63 -11.37 4.61 -8.66
CA TYR A 63 -12.05 3.35 -8.43
C TYR A 63 -13.02 3.45 -7.24
N ARG A 64 -12.64 4.16 -6.18
CA ARG A 64 -13.52 4.50 -5.06
C ARG A 64 -14.80 5.21 -5.51
N LYS A 65 -14.70 6.20 -6.40
CA LYS A 65 -15.87 6.93 -6.93
C LYS A 65 -16.81 5.99 -7.68
N ILE A 66 -16.25 5.08 -8.49
CA ILE A 66 -17.03 4.06 -9.22
C ILE A 66 -17.78 3.14 -8.25
N LYS A 67 -17.11 2.68 -7.18
CA LYS A 67 -17.72 1.80 -6.16
C LYS A 67 -18.62 2.51 -5.15
N GLY A 68 -18.69 3.85 -5.19
CA GLY A 68 -19.44 4.64 -4.22
C GLY A 68 -18.89 4.58 -2.79
N GLU A 69 -17.60 4.27 -2.63
CA GLU A 69 -16.96 4.15 -1.32
C GLU A 69 -16.54 5.52 -0.78
N ARG A 70 -16.49 5.67 0.54
CA ARG A 70 -16.09 6.95 1.17
C ARG A 70 -14.58 7.17 1.16
N TYR A 71 -13.78 6.11 1.33
CA TYR A 71 -12.33 6.19 1.45
C TYR A 71 -11.64 5.37 0.35
N ARG A 72 -10.57 5.91 -0.23
CA ARG A 72 -9.93 5.32 -1.43
C ARG A 72 -9.25 3.99 -1.16
N LEU A 73 -8.86 3.71 0.09
CA LEU A 73 -8.24 2.45 0.46
C LEU A 73 -9.27 1.37 0.80
N THR A 74 -10.53 1.73 1.06
CA THR A 74 -11.58 0.77 1.38
C THR A 74 -11.86 -0.17 0.20
N VAL A 75 -11.78 0.32 -1.05
CA VAL A 75 -12.01 -0.53 -2.23
C VAL A 75 -11.05 -1.71 -2.29
N ILE A 76 -9.77 -1.51 -1.99
CA ILE A 76 -8.79 -2.59 -2.08
C ILE A 76 -8.89 -3.58 -0.91
N VAL A 77 -9.19 -3.09 0.30
CA VAL A 77 -9.42 -3.97 1.46
C VAL A 77 -10.67 -4.82 1.24
N LYS A 78 -11.75 -4.25 0.70
CA LYS A 78 -12.97 -5.01 0.35
C LYS A 78 -12.74 -6.01 -0.79
N GLU A 79 -11.93 -5.68 -1.79
CA GLU A 79 -11.55 -6.66 -2.82
C GLU A 79 -10.74 -7.81 -2.20
N LEU A 80 -9.79 -7.52 -1.32
CA LEU A 80 -8.99 -8.54 -0.63
C LEU A 80 -9.84 -9.48 0.25
N ASP A 81 -10.76 -8.91 1.02
CA ASP A 81 -11.67 -9.67 1.89
C ASP A 81 -12.62 -10.59 1.11
N ARG A 82 -13.02 -10.19 -0.12
CA ARG A 82 -13.93 -10.96 -0.97
C ARG A 82 -13.22 -11.94 -1.90
N ALA A 83 -11.93 -11.74 -2.15
CA ALA A 83 -11.16 -12.59 -3.05
C ALA A 83 -11.06 -14.01 -2.47
N THR A 84 -11.33 -15.02 -3.30
CA THR A 84 -11.17 -16.44 -2.93
C THR A 84 -9.99 -17.10 -3.62
N ALA A 85 -9.50 -16.51 -4.71
CA ALA A 85 -8.35 -17.00 -5.44
C ALA A 85 -7.07 -16.51 -4.76
N VAL A 86 -6.25 -17.43 -4.26
CA VAL A 86 -5.04 -17.13 -3.49
C VAL A 86 -4.08 -16.26 -4.30
N ASP A 87 -3.90 -16.57 -5.58
CA ASP A 87 -3.01 -15.81 -6.46
C ASP A 87 -3.42 -14.34 -6.61
N TYR A 88 -4.73 -14.05 -6.57
CA TYR A 88 -5.24 -12.70 -6.55
C TYR A 88 -5.12 -12.04 -5.17
N GLN A 89 -5.35 -12.79 -4.09
CA GLN A 89 -5.09 -12.31 -2.72
C GLN A 89 -3.63 -11.90 -2.55
N THR A 90 -2.68 -12.72 -3.02
CA THR A 90 -1.24 -12.41 -2.99
C THR A 90 -0.94 -11.12 -3.75
N ALA A 91 -1.48 -10.94 -4.95
CA ALA A 91 -1.29 -9.72 -5.74
C ALA A 91 -1.83 -8.46 -5.00
N LEU A 92 -2.98 -8.59 -4.32
CA LEU A 92 -3.57 -7.50 -3.54
C LEU A 92 -2.75 -7.15 -2.30
N VAL A 93 -2.24 -8.14 -1.55
CA VAL A 93 -1.35 -7.89 -0.40
C VAL A 93 -0.02 -7.27 -0.89
N ALA A 94 0.55 -7.79 -1.98
CA ALA A 94 1.75 -7.22 -2.60
C ALA A 94 1.55 -5.76 -3.01
N PHE A 95 0.39 -5.42 -3.59
CA PHE A 95 0.08 -4.04 -3.94
C PHE A 95 -0.02 -3.12 -2.72
N ILE A 96 -0.65 -3.57 -1.63
CA ILE A 96 -0.68 -2.84 -0.36
C ILE A 96 0.75 -2.61 0.15
N ASN A 97 1.60 -3.63 0.11
CA ASN A 97 3.01 -3.52 0.48
C ASN A 97 3.75 -2.50 -0.40
N CYS A 98 3.58 -2.53 -1.73
CA CYS A 98 4.18 -1.56 -2.64
C CYS A 98 3.73 -0.12 -2.31
N LEU A 99 2.45 0.13 -2.05
CA LEU A 99 1.97 1.46 -1.67
C LEU A 99 2.61 1.96 -0.38
N ILE A 100 2.75 1.10 0.62
CA ILE A 100 3.32 1.46 1.92
C ILE A 100 4.84 1.67 1.79
N ILE A 101 5.57 0.69 1.27
CA ILE A 101 7.04 0.69 1.18
C ILE A 101 7.54 1.81 0.27
N SER A 102 6.86 2.09 -0.84
CA SER A 102 7.21 3.20 -1.74
C SER A 102 6.93 4.59 -1.15
N THR A 103 6.34 4.69 0.04
CA THR A 103 6.19 5.97 0.76
C THR A 103 7.46 6.26 1.57
N PRO A 104 8.29 7.25 1.18
CA PRO A 104 9.66 7.37 1.71
C PRO A 104 9.70 7.89 3.15
N ARG A 105 8.84 8.85 3.49
CA ARG A 105 8.81 9.46 4.82
C ARG A 105 8.14 8.51 5.82
N LEU A 106 8.84 8.17 6.91
CA LEU A 106 8.34 7.27 7.95
C LEU A 106 6.96 7.70 8.48
N THR A 107 6.78 8.98 8.76
CA THR A 107 5.50 9.52 9.27
C THR A 107 4.34 9.32 8.30
N ASP A 108 4.56 9.54 7.00
CA ASP A 108 3.55 9.32 5.97
C ASP A 108 3.27 7.83 5.77
N ARG A 109 4.31 7.00 5.80
CA ARG A 109 4.18 5.54 5.67
C ARG A 109 3.37 4.97 6.83
N THR A 110 3.66 5.40 8.06
CA THR A 110 2.88 5.05 9.26
C THR A 110 1.44 5.54 9.14
N ARG A 111 1.22 6.77 8.67
CA ARG A 111 -0.13 7.30 8.42
C ARG A 111 -0.89 6.46 7.39
N LEU A 112 -0.28 6.16 6.24
CA LEU A 112 -0.90 5.37 5.18
C LEU A 112 -1.26 3.96 5.66
N ARG A 113 -0.35 3.31 6.40
CA ARG A 113 -0.62 2.02 7.06
C ARG A 113 -1.81 2.13 8.02
N ASN A 114 -1.87 3.18 8.85
CA ASN A 114 -2.98 3.39 9.76
C ASN A 114 -4.31 3.66 9.05
N GLU A 115 -4.29 4.31 7.88
CA GLU A 115 -5.48 4.47 7.03
C GLU A 115 -6.00 3.10 6.53
N PHE A 116 -5.10 2.18 6.13
CA PHE A 116 -5.48 0.80 5.82
C PHE A 116 -6.04 0.04 7.03
N ILE A 117 -5.41 0.17 8.19
CA ILE A 117 -5.88 -0.45 9.45
C ILE A 117 -7.27 0.08 9.80
N GLY A 118 -7.50 1.39 9.65
CA GLY A 118 -8.81 2.01 9.81
C GLY A 118 -9.87 1.53 8.80
N CYS A 119 -9.45 0.95 7.67
CA CYS A 119 -10.32 0.25 6.71
C CYS A 119 -10.51 -1.23 7.05
N HIS A 120 -10.15 -1.68 8.26
CA HIS A 120 -10.22 -3.07 8.73
C HIS A 120 -9.26 -4.04 8.02
N LEU A 121 -8.07 -3.59 7.61
CA LEU A 121 -7.07 -4.48 6.99
C LEU A 121 -6.59 -5.60 7.93
N LEU A 122 -6.32 -5.33 9.22
CA LEU A 122 -5.70 -6.32 10.11
C LEU A 122 -6.54 -7.61 10.27
N PRO A 123 -7.87 -7.55 10.52
CA PRO A 123 -8.70 -8.76 10.55
C PRO A 123 -8.63 -9.60 9.25
N VAL A 124 -8.59 -8.94 8.09
CA VAL A 124 -8.49 -9.63 6.78
C VAL A 124 -7.15 -10.36 6.69
N LEU A 125 -6.04 -9.69 7.01
CA LEU A 125 -4.72 -10.32 7.00
C LEU A 125 -4.64 -11.47 8.03
N SER A 126 -5.28 -11.35 9.20
CA SER A 126 -5.34 -12.43 10.19
C SER A 126 -6.12 -13.64 9.69
N HIS A 127 -7.15 -13.44 8.86
CA HIS A 127 -7.85 -14.54 8.20
C HIS A 127 -6.95 -15.24 7.17
N LEU A 128 -6.29 -14.47 6.30
CA LEU A 128 -5.39 -15.00 5.26
C LEU A 128 -4.25 -15.84 5.84
N ARG A 129 -3.68 -15.44 6.98
CA ARG A 129 -2.63 -16.21 7.68
C ARG A 129 -3.04 -17.64 8.02
N LYS A 130 -4.33 -17.89 8.32
CA LYS A 130 -4.83 -19.24 8.62
C LYS A 130 -4.84 -20.16 7.40
N CYS A 131 -4.84 -19.59 6.20
CA CYS A 131 -4.87 -20.31 4.93
C CYS A 131 -3.50 -20.31 4.24
N ALA A 132 -2.56 -19.47 4.68
CA ALA A 132 -1.27 -19.25 4.02
C ALA A 132 -0.23 -20.37 4.22
N GLU A 133 -0.48 -21.35 5.11
CA GLU A 133 0.49 -22.44 5.39
C GLU A 133 0.85 -23.27 4.15
N ALA A 134 -0.07 -23.37 3.18
CA ALA A 134 0.15 -24.08 1.92
C ALA A 134 0.61 -23.16 0.76
N GLU A 135 0.70 -21.85 1.00
CA GLU A 135 0.78 -20.82 -0.05
C GLU A 135 1.99 -19.90 0.21
N PRO A 136 3.20 -20.31 -0.20
CA PRO A 136 4.45 -19.65 0.21
C PRO A 136 4.56 -18.20 -0.25
N GLU A 137 4.03 -17.88 -1.45
CA GLU A 137 4.07 -16.51 -1.97
C GLU A 137 3.17 -15.56 -1.15
N LEU A 138 2.02 -16.05 -0.69
CA LEU A 138 1.13 -15.28 0.18
C LEU A 138 1.77 -15.07 1.55
N ALA A 139 2.37 -16.13 2.12
CA ALA A 139 3.07 -16.06 3.40
C ALA A 139 4.16 -14.99 3.37
N VAL A 140 5.00 -14.98 2.33
CA VAL A 140 6.05 -13.96 2.14
C VAL A 140 5.47 -12.54 2.13
N GLN A 141 4.33 -12.31 1.45
CA GLN A 141 3.74 -10.96 1.43
C GLN A 141 3.15 -10.54 2.77
N LEU A 142 2.63 -11.49 3.56
CA LEU A 142 2.17 -11.22 4.92
C LEU A 142 3.33 -10.89 5.85
N ASP A 143 4.44 -11.62 5.73
CA ASP A 143 5.67 -11.38 6.50
C ASP A 143 6.26 -10.00 6.15
N VAL A 144 6.33 -9.64 4.87
CA VAL A 144 6.79 -8.30 4.42
C VAL A 144 5.98 -7.18 5.07
N PHE A 145 4.65 -7.35 5.21
CA PHE A 145 3.81 -6.34 5.86
C PHE A 145 4.18 -6.17 7.34
N ASP A 146 4.39 -7.29 8.04
CA ASP A 146 4.71 -7.30 9.48
C ASP A 146 6.12 -6.77 9.74
N GLU A 147 7.13 -7.27 9.01
CA GLU A 147 8.52 -6.84 9.12
C GLU A 147 8.68 -5.34 8.84
N GLN A 148 8.00 -4.82 7.81
CA GLN A 148 8.06 -3.39 7.51
C GLN A 148 7.40 -2.55 8.61
N ARG A 149 6.32 -3.05 9.22
CA ARG A 149 5.67 -2.38 10.34
C ARG A 149 6.57 -2.38 11.57
N GLU A 150 7.16 -3.52 11.92
CA GLU A 150 8.07 -3.64 13.06
C GLU A 150 9.31 -2.75 12.89
N SER A 151 9.86 -2.70 11.66
CA SER A 151 10.96 -1.81 11.31
C SER A 151 10.58 -0.33 11.47
N ASP A 152 9.41 0.08 10.98
CA ASP A 152 8.90 1.45 11.15
C ASP A 152 8.65 1.81 12.61
N ASP A 153 8.08 0.88 13.40
CA ASP A 153 7.83 1.08 14.83
C ASP A 153 9.15 1.21 15.59
N ALA A 154 10.15 0.38 15.29
CA ALA A 154 11.49 0.47 15.88
C ALA A 154 12.18 1.80 15.53
N GLN A 155 12.07 2.27 14.28
CA GLN A 155 12.58 3.57 13.86
C GLN A 155 11.88 4.73 14.58
N SER A 156 10.57 4.61 14.86
CA SER A 156 9.81 5.62 15.59
C SER A 156 10.16 5.65 17.09
N MET A 157 10.56 4.52 17.67
CA MET A 157 10.99 4.43 19.07
C MET A 157 12.42 4.91 19.30
N GLN A 158 13.22 5.00 18.23
CA GLN A 158 14.41 5.83 18.25
C GLN A 158 13.95 7.29 18.26
N GLY A 159 13.62 7.78 19.46
CA GLY A 159 13.22 9.17 19.67
C GLY A 159 14.24 10.15 19.07
N PRO A 160 13.90 11.45 18.96
CA PRO A 160 14.82 12.42 18.39
C PRO A 160 16.19 12.28 19.04
N HIS A 161 17.26 12.15 18.24
CA HIS A 161 18.61 11.95 18.78
C HIS A 161 18.89 12.96 19.90
N GLY A 162 19.11 12.47 21.12
CA GLY A 162 19.42 13.29 22.29
C GLY A 162 18.24 13.73 23.17
N VAL A 163 17.06 13.12 23.05
CA VAL A 163 15.95 13.32 24.01
C VAL A 163 15.94 12.19 25.04
N ASP A 164 16.16 12.51 26.31
CA ASP A 164 15.94 11.57 27.40
C ASP A 164 14.43 11.45 27.71
N LEU A 165 13.83 10.32 27.38
CA LEU A 165 12.41 10.05 27.66
C LEU A 165 12.09 9.94 29.16
N ASN A 166 13.10 9.81 30.02
CA ASN A 166 12.94 9.86 31.48
C ASN A 166 13.07 11.30 32.03
N SER A 167 13.42 12.28 31.20
CA SER A 167 13.44 13.70 31.53
C SER A 167 12.15 14.35 31.04
N PRO A 168 11.22 14.74 31.94
CA PRO A 168 10.00 15.45 31.54
C PRO A 168 10.28 16.75 30.79
N LEU A 169 11.45 17.36 31.04
CA LEU A 169 11.88 18.60 30.41
C LEU A 169 12.30 18.36 28.95
N ASP A 170 13.05 17.30 28.68
CA ASP A 170 13.48 16.94 27.32
C ASP A 170 12.28 16.52 26.48
N VAL A 171 11.35 15.75 27.07
CA VAL A 171 10.08 15.39 26.43
C VAL A 171 9.26 16.64 26.09
N PHE A 172 9.15 17.60 27.02
CA PHE A 172 8.44 18.85 26.77
C PHE A 172 9.06 19.65 25.61
N TYR A 173 10.38 19.81 25.59
CA TYR A 173 11.07 20.53 24.51
C TYR A 173 11.00 19.81 23.16
N ALA A 174 11.04 18.48 23.16
CA ALA A 174 10.88 17.67 21.94
C ALA A 174 9.48 17.84 21.34
N ILE A 175 8.44 17.84 22.17
CA ILE A 175 7.06 18.09 21.73
C ILE A 175 6.91 19.53 21.23
N LEU A 176 7.44 20.51 21.97
CA LEU A 176 7.35 21.93 21.58
C LEU A 176 7.98 22.18 20.21
N LYS A 177 9.12 21.56 19.89
CA LYS A 177 9.77 21.63 18.58
C LYS A 177 8.98 20.99 17.43
N GLN A 178 8.02 20.11 17.71
CA GLN A 178 7.17 19.52 16.67
C GLN A 178 5.95 20.38 16.33
N VAL A 179 5.61 21.33 17.20
CA VAL A 179 4.42 22.19 17.06
C VAL A 179 4.76 23.57 16.49
N TRP A 180 6.04 23.95 16.46
CA TRP A 180 6.56 25.23 15.96
C TRP A 180 7.61 25.06 14.87
#